data_AF-A0A367IL54-F1
#
_entry.id   AF-A0A367IL54-F1
#
_cell.length_a   1.000
_cell.length_b   1.000
_cell.length_c   1.000
_cell.angle_alpha   90.00
_cell.angle_beta   90.00
_cell.angle_gamma   90.00
#
_symmetry.space_group_name_H-M   'P 1'
#
loop_
_entity.id
_entity.type
_entity.pdbx_description
1 polymer ?
#
loop_
_entity_poly.entity_id
_entity_poly.type
_entity_poly.pdbx_seq_one_letter_code
_entity_poly.pdbx_strand_id
1 'polypeptide(L)'
;SQFGVVLMVDVVGFSALTTMAAEKGESGAEAVALEIGSYMGECIEIIEHFGGDVVKFLGDAVLVSFQIQSFENDFTTSEESAKDREARQRNVLVRKAIECGLQLLARLSHYRVYLTAEERTKHRSSVGIDRRTRDDDSQPFFLFDGNGSTSEQSSTGG
;
A
#
# COMPACT_ATOMS: atom_id res chain seq x y z
N SER A 1 3.06 -11.68 26.29
CA SER A 1 2.67 -11.82 24.87
C SER A 1 2.63 -10.42 24.28
N GLN A 2 3.29 -10.20 23.14
CA GLN A 2 3.29 -8.90 22.46
C GLN A 2 2.02 -8.79 21.60
N PHE A 3 1.39 -7.62 21.56
CA PHE A 3 0.25 -7.36 20.68
C PHE A 3 0.73 -7.00 19.27
N GLY A 4 0.04 -7.51 18.26
CA GLY A 4 0.25 -7.16 16.87
C GLY A 4 -1.04 -7.32 16.06
N VAL A 5 -1.11 -6.63 14.92
CA VAL A 5 -2.20 -6.74 13.95
C VAL A 5 -1.67 -7.42 12.70
N VAL A 6 -2.45 -8.32 12.13
CA VAL A 6 -2.11 -9.03 10.90
C VAL A 6 -3.11 -8.63 9.82
N LEU A 7 -2.60 -8.27 8.65
CA LEU A 7 -3.37 -8.02 7.44
C LEU A 7 -3.00 -9.09 6.41
N MET A 8 -3.99 -9.73 5.80
CA MET A 8 -3.80 -10.65 4.69
C MET A 8 -4.43 -10.04 3.44
N VAL A 9 -3.62 -9.88 2.41
CA VAL A 9 -4.01 -9.25 1.15
C VAL A 9 -4.05 -10.35 0.09
N ASP A 10 -5.21 -10.61 -0.49
CA ASP A 10 -5.39 -11.62 -1.53
C ASP A 10 -5.51 -10.96 -2.91
N VAL A 11 -4.77 -11.48 -3.89
CA VAL A 11 -4.74 -10.95 -5.26
C VAL A 11 -5.64 -11.80 -6.15
N VAL A 12 -6.89 -11.38 -6.25
CA VAL A 12 -7.88 -12.06 -7.09
C VAL A 12 -7.47 -12.01 -8.57
N GLY A 13 -7.54 -13.16 -9.25
CA GLY A 13 -7.25 -13.28 -10.69
C GLY A 13 -5.80 -13.66 -11.03
N PHE A 14 -4.89 -13.69 -10.04
CA PHE A 14 -3.51 -14.13 -10.22
C PHE A 14 -3.42 -15.55 -10.79
N SER A 15 -4.18 -16.48 -10.21
CA SER A 15 -4.22 -17.89 -10.64
C SER A 15 -4.72 -18.05 -12.09
N ALA A 16 -5.68 -17.23 -12.51
CA ALA A 16 -6.15 -17.21 -13.90
C ALA A 16 -5.11 -16.62 -14.86
N LEU A 17 -4.46 -15.51 -14.46
CA LEU A 17 -3.40 -14.87 -15.26
C LEU A 17 -2.21 -15.80 -15.49
N THR A 18 -1.75 -16.48 -14.44
CA THR A 18 -0.66 -17.46 -14.52
C THR A 18 -0.99 -18.66 -15.40
N THR A 19 -2.24 -19.14 -15.36
CA THR A 19 -2.71 -20.19 -16.26
C THR A 19 -2.68 -19.73 -17.73
N MET A 20 -3.19 -18.53 -18.03
CA MET A 20 -3.13 -17.96 -19.39
C MET A 20 -1.69 -17.71 -19.87
N ALA A 21 -0.77 -17.38 -18.95
CA ALA A 21 0.64 -17.24 -19.25
C ALA A 21 1.25 -18.55 -19.73
N ALA A 22 0.95 -19.64 -19.02
CA ALA A 22 1.47 -20.98 -19.32
C ALA A 22 1.01 -21.47 -20.70
N GLU A 23 -0.24 -21.17 -21.09
CA GLU A 23 -0.76 -21.49 -22.43
C GLU A 23 -0.03 -20.72 -23.56
N LYS A 24 0.46 -19.51 -23.28
CA LYS A 24 1.18 -18.66 -24.23
C LYS A 24 2.69 -18.95 -24.31
N GLY A 25 3.20 -19.91 -23.53
CA GLY A 25 4.60 -20.31 -23.51
C GLY A 25 5.53 -19.26 -22.87
N GLU A 26 6.84 -19.34 -23.18
CA GLU A 26 7.91 -18.56 -22.55
C GLU A 26 7.63 -17.03 -22.54
N SER A 27 7.17 -16.50 -23.68
CA SER A 27 6.88 -15.07 -23.81
C SER A 27 5.68 -14.61 -22.98
N GLY A 28 4.71 -15.50 -22.74
CA GLY A 28 3.56 -15.22 -21.87
C GLY A 28 3.98 -15.19 -20.40
N ALA A 29 4.83 -16.12 -19.98
CA ALA A 29 5.35 -16.17 -18.62
C ALA A 29 6.16 -14.92 -18.26
N GLU A 30 7.02 -14.44 -19.16
CA GLU A 30 7.82 -13.22 -18.94
C GLU A 30 6.94 -11.97 -18.81
N ALA A 31 5.93 -11.82 -19.68
CA ALA A 31 5.01 -10.69 -19.62
C ALA A 31 4.21 -10.67 -18.30
N VAL A 32 3.76 -11.83 -17.84
CA VAL A 32 3.04 -11.98 -16.56
C VAL A 32 3.93 -11.70 -15.37
N ALA A 33 5.17 -12.21 -15.36
CA ALA A 33 6.13 -11.93 -14.30
C ALA A 33 6.42 -10.43 -14.18
N LEU A 34 6.56 -9.71 -15.29
CA LEU A 34 6.79 -8.28 -15.30
C LEU A 34 5.61 -7.48 -14.71
N GLU A 35 4.39 -7.78 -15.14
CA GLU A 35 3.19 -7.07 -14.66
C GLU A 35 2.89 -7.37 -13.18
N ILE A 36 3.02 -8.63 -12.77
CA ILE A 36 2.88 -9.03 -11.37
C ILE A 36 3.97 -8.39 -10.53
N GLY A 37 5.22 -8.35 -11.02
CA GLY A 37 6.31 -7.70 -10.32
C GLY A 37 6.01 -6.23 -10.05
N SER A 38 5.46 -5.51 -11.03
CA SER A 38 5.02 -4.12 -10.87
C SER A 38 3.88 -3.98 -9.85
N TYR A 39 2.85 -4.83 -9.95
CA TYR A 39 1.74 -4.86 -8.99
C TYR A 39 2.23 -5.11 -7.55
N MET A 40 3.09 -6.10 -7.37
CA MET A 40 3.64 -6.46 -6.05
C MET A 40 4.56 -5.36 -5.52
N GLY A 41 5.32 -4.69 -6.39
CA GLY A 41 6.12 -3.52 -6.04
C GLY A 41 5.25 -2.42 -5.44
N GLU A 42 4.19 -2.00 -6.14
CA GLU A 42 3.25 -0.99 -5.63
C GLU A 42 2.55 -1.44 -4.33
N CYS A 43 2.20 -2.72 -4.22
CA CYS A 43 1.63 -3.30 -3.01
C CYS A 43 2.56 -3.16 -1.80
N ILE A 44 3.84 -3.53 -1.97
CA ILE A 44 4.86 -3.45 -0.93
C ILE A 44 5.10 -2.00 -0.52
N GLU A 45 5.23 -1.08 -1.47
CA GLU A 45 5.41 0.36 -1.19
C GLU A 45 4.27 0.93 -0.33
N ILE A 46 3.02 0.57 -0.64
CA ILE A 46 1.86 0.98 0.16
C ILE A 46 1.96 0.38 1.57
N ILE A 47 2.27 -0.92 1.68
CA ILE A 47 2.38 -1.61 2.98
C ILE A 47 3.44 -0.97 3.88
N GLU A 48 4.64 -0.74 3.35
CA GLU A 48 5.77 -0.14 4.06
C GLU A 48 5.46 1.30 4.48
N HIS A 49 4.78 2.08 3.63
CA HIS A 49 4.37 3.45 3.96
C HIS A 49 3.51 3.53 5.24
N PHE A 50 2.57 2.59 5.42
CA PHE A 50 1.76 2.54 6.65
C PHE A 50 2.48 1.90 7.85
N GLY A 51 3.75 1.48 7.67
CA GLY A 51 4.57 0.84 8.70
C GLY A 51 4.22 -0.62 8.94
N GLY A 52 3.67 -1.30 7.93
CA GLY A 52 3.50 -2.75 7.92
C GLY A 52 4.78 -3.43 7.43
N ASP A 53 5.01 -4.65 7.92
CA ASP A 53 6.12 -5.51 7.49
C ASP A 53 5.58 -6.72 6.73
N VAL A 54 6.13 -6.99 5.54
CA VAL A 54 5.74 -8.14 4.73
C VAL A 54 6.40 -9.39 5.27
N VAL A 55 5.62 -10.23 5.93
CA VAL A 55 6.11 -11.45 6.57
C VAL A 55 6.34 -12.56 5.55
N LYS A 56 5.41 -12.73 4.60
CA LYS A 56 5.46 -13.84 3.63
C LYS A 56 4.55 -13.62 2.43
N PHE A 57 5.00 -14.12 1.28
CA PHE A 57 4.17 -14.35 0.10
C PHE A 57 3.63 -15.79 0.12
N LEU A 58 2.31 -15.92 0.02
CA LEU A 58 1.55 -17.16 0.10
C LEU A 58 0.85 -17.42 -1.23
N GLY A 59 1.63 -17.68 -2.29
CA GLY A 59 1.09 -17.79 -3.64
C GLY A 59 0.58 -16.43 -4.14
N ASP A 60 -0.73 -16.27 -4.20
CA ASP A 60 -1.43 -15.03 -4.59
C ASP A 60 -1.82 -14.14 -3.40
N ALA A 61 -1.46 -14.52 -2.17
CA ALA A 61 -1.69 -13.69 -0.99
C ALA A 61 -0.39 -13.14 -0.38
N VAL A 62 -0.47 -11.97 0.25
CA VAL A 62 0.60 -11.33 1.02
C VAL A 62 0.20 -11.25 2.48
N LEU A 63 1.05 -11.77 3.36
CA LEU A 63 0.88 -11.70 4.81
C LEU A 63 1.69 -10.53 5.36
N VAL A 64 1.01 -9.60 6.04
CA VAL A 64 1.57 -8.37 6.57
C VAL A 64 1.37 -8.33 8.09
N SER A 65 2.37 -7.85 8.83
CA SER A 65 2.27 -7.62 10.26
C SER A 65 2.52 -6.17 10.64
N PHE A 66 1.73 -5.68 11.58
CA PHE A 66 1.91 -4.39 12.23
C PHE A 66 2.18 -4.66 13.70
N GLN A 67 3.38 -4.31 14.15
CA GLN A 67 3.84 -4.55 15.51
C GLN A 67 4.36 -3.26 16.13
N ILE A 68 4.33 -3.19 17.45
CA ILE A 68 4.99 -2.10 18.18
C ILE A 68 6.49 -2.30 17.97
N GLN A 69 7.10 -1.42 17.18
CA GLN A 69 8.55 -1.39 17.04
C GLN A 69 9.14 -0.79 18.31
N SER A 70 10.05 -1.51 18.96
CA SER A 70 10.67 -1.09 20.23
C SER A 70 11.74 0.01 20.05
N PHE A 71 11.79 0.67 18.89
CA PHE A 71 12.87 1.60 18.59
C PHE A 71 12.54 3.00 19.12
N GLU A 72 13.40 3.38 20.06
CA GLU A 72 13.59 4.68 20.71
C GLU A 72 12.77 4.98 21.97
N ASN A 73 13.54 5.07 23.05
CA ASN A 73 13.24 5.66 24.34
C ASN A 73 12.80 7.12 24.16
N ASP A 74 11.53 7.36 23.85
CA ASP A 74 10.99 8.70 24.02
C ASP A 74 10.79 8.95 25.52
N PHE A 75 11.73 9.70 26.09
CA PHE A 75 11.80 10.08 27.49
C PHE A 75 10.74 11.16 27.79
N THR A 76 9.48 10.86 27.52
CA THR A 76 8.36 11.74 27.86
C THR A 76 7.77 11.31 29.20
N THR A 77 8.13 12.09 30.22
CA THR A 77 7.54 12.09 31.56
C THR A 77 6.09 12.54 31.47
N SER A 78 5.21 11.67 30.99
CA SER A 78 3.76 11.87 31.07
C SER A 78 3.23 10.93 32.13
N GLU A 79 2.45 11.47 33.08
CA GLU A 79 1.76 10.74 34.14
C GLU A 79 0.63 9.83 33.62
N GLU A 80 0.71 9.36 32.37
CA GLU A 80 -0.23 8.40 31.82
C GLU A 80 0.05 7.01 32.40
N SER A 81 -1.03 6.33 32.78
CA SER A 81 -0.94 4.94 33.19
C SER A 81 -0.35 4.09 32.06
N ALA A 82 0.52 3.15 32.39
CA ALA A 82 1.09 2.21 31.43
C ALA A 82 -0.01 1.49 30.61
N LYS A 83 -1.19 1.30 31.19
CA LYS A 83 -2.37 0.69 30.51
C LYS A 83 -2.93 1.58 29.41
N ASP A 84 -2.98 2.89 29.60
CA ASP A 84 -3.55 3.82 28.63
C ASP A 84 -2.62 3.98 27.42
N ARG A 85 -1.30 4.03 27.68
CA ARG A 85 -0.27 4.02 26.64
C ARG A 85 -0.34 2.76 25.77
N GLU A 86 -0.48 1.59 26.39
CA GLU A 86 -0.61 0.33 25.67
C GLU A 86 -1.90 0.31 24.83
N ALA A 87 -3.04 0.73 25.40
CA ALA A 87 -4.30 0.80 24.66
C ALA A 87 -4.21 1.75 23.44
N ARG A 88 -3.57 2.91 23.61
CA ARG A 88 -3.33 3.86 22.51
C ARG A 88 -2.46 3.26 21.41
N GLN A 89 -1.37 2.59 21.77
CA GLN A 89 -0.51 1.91 20.80
C GLN A 89 -1.26 0.83 20.00
N ARG A 90 -2.09 0.02 20.67
CA ARG A 90 -2.93 -0.98 19.98
C ARG A 90 -3.89 -0.34 18.98
N ASN A 91 -4.56 0.74 19.37
CA ASN A 91 -5.48 1.47 18.49
C ASN A 91 -4.75 2.06 17.27
N VAL A 92 -3.54 2.58 17.46
CA VAL A 92 -2.72 3.11 16.35
C VAL A 92 -2.36 2.00 15.35
N LEU A 93 -1.95 0.81 15.83
CA LEU A 93 -1.64 -0.30 14.94
C LEU A 93 -2.86 -0.78 14.14
N VAL A 94 -4.02 -0.88 14.80
CA VAL A 94 -5.28 -1.25 14.13
C VAL A 94 -5.65 -0.22 13.06
N ARG A 95 -5.54 1.07 13.38
CA ARG A 95 -5.85 2.15 12.42
C ARG A 95 -4.93 2.08 11.20
N LYS A 96 -3.62 1.94 11.41
CA LYS A 96 -2.63 1.80 10.32
C LYS A 96 -2.93 0.61 9.41
N ALA A 97 -3.28 -0.54 9.98
CA ALA A 97 -3.62 -1.72 9.20
C ALA A 97 -4.89 -1.51 8.35
N ILE A 98 -5.91 -0.83 8.89
CA ILE A 98 -7.14 -0.49 8.16
C ILE A 98 -6.87 0.53 7.06
N GLU A 99 -6.14 1.61 7.35
CA GLU A 99 -5.78 2.64 6.37
C GLU A 99 -4.95 2.04 5.22
N CYS A 100 -4.01 1.15 5.54
CA CYS A 100 -3.25 0.38 4.56
C CYS A 100 -4.17 -0.46 3.66
N GLY A 101 -5.07 -1.25 4.24
CA GLY A 101 -6.03 -2.06 3.49
C GLY A 101 -6.92 -1.21 2.57
N LEU A 102 -7.39 -0.06 3.04
CA LEU A 102 -8.18 0.86 2.22
C LEU A 102 -7.37 1.46 1.07
N GLN A 103 -6.11 1.83 1.30
CA GLN A 103 -5.24 2.36 0.25
C GLN A 103 -4.90 1.30 -0.80
N LEU A 104 -4.65 0.06 -0.37
CA LEU A 104 -4.46 -1.08 -1.28
C LEU A 104 -5.69 -1.28 -2.16
N LEU A 105 -6.90 -1.27 -1.57
CA LEU A 105 -8.13 -1.36 -2.35
C LEU A 105 -8.27 -0.17 -3.33
N ALA A 106 -8.01 1.06 -2.88
CA ALA A 106 -8.16 2.25 -3.72
C ALA A 106 -7.23 2.24 -4.95
N ARG A 107 -5.99 1.75 -4.79
CA ARG A 107 -4.97 1.76 -5.85
C ARG A 107 -4.95 0.49 -6.69
N LEU A 108 -5.14 -0.67 -6.08
CA LEU A 108 -4.83 -1.96 -6.68
C LEU A 108 -6.07 -2.78 -7.07
N SER A 109 -7.27 -2.43 -6.60
CA SER A 109 -8.51 -3.19 -6.92
C SER A 109 -8.86 -3.24 -8.42
N HIS A 110 -8.42 -2.24 -9.18
CA HIS A 110 -8.67 -2.12 -10.62
C HIS A 110 -7.38 -2.19 -11.45
N TYR A 111 -6.34 -2.85 -10.93
CA TYR A 111 -5.10 -3.03 -11.67
C TYR A 111 -5.33 -3.87 -12.94
N ARG A 112 -4.92 -3.35 -14.09
CA ARG A 112 -5.14 -4.00 -15.40
C ARG A 112 -3.83 -4.61 -15.88
N VAL A 113 -3.84 -5.93 -16.08
CA VAL A 113 -2.70 -6.69 -16.59
C VAL A 113 -2.85 -6.87 -18.10
N TYR A 114 -1.77 -6.64 -18.84
CA TYR A 114 -1.71 -6.83 -20.28
C TYR A 114 -0.65 -7.88 -20.62
N LEU A 115 -1.05 -8.93 -21.32
CA LEU A 115 -0.21 -10.10 -21.57
C LEU A 115 0.59 -9.97 -22.87
N THR A 116 0.20 -9.03 -23.74
CA THR A 116 0.86 -8.82 -25.04
C THR A 116 1.18 -7.35 -25.29
N ALA A 117 2.21 -7.10 -26.09
CA ALA A 117 2.54 -5.74 -26.54
C ALA A 117 1.41 -5.09 -27.35
N GLU A 118 0.62 -5.88 -28.08
CA GLU A 118 -0.55 -5.40 -28.81
C GLU A 118 -1.68 -4.93 -27.88
N GLU A 119 -1.96 -5.67 -26.81
CA GLU A 119 -2.96 -5.28 -25.81
C GLU A 119 -2.54 -3.99 -25.09
N ARG A 120 -1.24 -3.87 -24.73
CA ARG A 120 -0.68 -2.64 -24.14
C ARG A 120 -0.80 -1.43 -25.06
N THR A 121 -0.48 -1.60 -26.35
CA THR A 121 -0.48 -0.49 -27.33
C THR A 121 -1.88 -0.03 -27.71
N LYS A 122 -2.84 -0.96 -27.87
CA LYS A 122 -4.26 -0.63 -28.09
C LYS A 122 -4.85 0.15 -26.92
N HIS A 123 -4.45 -0.17 -25.69
CA HIS A 123 -4.93 0.58 -24.52
C HIS A 123 -4.31 1.98 -24.44
N ARG A 124 -3.00 2.10 -24.71
CA ARG A 124 -2.32 3.41 -24.71
C ARG A 124 -2.90 4.37 -25.75
N SER A 125 -3.33 3.87 -26.92
CA SER A 125 -3.99 4.70 -27.93
C SER A 125 -5.40 5.12 -27.53
N SER A 126 -6.15 4.28 -26.78
CA SER A 126 -7.45 4.68 -26.21
C SER A 126 -7.34 5.68 -25.05
N VAL A 127 -6.31 5.57 -24.20
CA VAL A 127 -6.07 6.49 -23.07
C VAL A 127 -5.43 7.82 -23.53
N GLY A 128 -4.72 7.81 -24.67
CA GLY A 128 -4.10 9.01 -25.26
C GLY A 128 -5.09 10.10 -25.69
N ILE A 129 -6.38 9.77 -25.84
CA ILE A 129 -7.45 10.74 -26.14
C ILE A 129 -7.92 11.47 -24.87
N ASP A 130 -7.82 10.85 -23.69
CA ASP A 130 -8.23 11.43 -22.39
C ASP A 130 -7.10 12.16 -21.64
N ARG A 131 -5.86 12.10 -22.15
CA ARG A 131 -4.68 12.68 -21.48
C ARG A 131 -4.57 14.22 -21.54
N ARG A 132 -5.54 14.94 -22.13
CA ARG A 132 -5.58 16.41 -22.01
C ARG A 132 -6.05 16.92 -20.64
N THR A 133 -6.39 16.02 -19.71
CA THR A 133 -6.97 16.39 -18.39
C THR A 133 -6.25 15.82 -17.16
N ARG A 134 -5.09 15.16 -17.31
CA ARG A 134 -4.33 14.62 -16.16
C ARG A 134 -2.83 14.82 -16.35
N ASP A 135 -2.39 16.08 -16.30
CA ASP A 135 -1.04 16.46 -15.89
C ASP A 135 -1.12 16.81 -14.40
N ASP A 136 -0.80 15.84 -13.53
CA ASP A 136 -0.43 16.09 -12.13
C ASP A 136 0.40 14.91 -11.61
N ASP A 137 1.63 14.81 -12.12
CA ASP A 137 2.52 13.66 -11.95
C ASP A 137 3.62 13.92 -10.89
N SER A 138 3.28 14.54 -9.74
CA SER A 138 4.29 14.81 -8.69
C SER A 138 3.82 14.96 -7.24
N GLN A 139 2.63 14.46 -6.87
CA GLN A 139 2.22 14.40 -5.45
C GLN A 139 1.99 12.95 -4.99
N PRO A 140 2.58 12.52 -3.85
CA PRO A 140 2.23 11.23 -3.25
C PRO A 140 0.80 11.35 -2.68
N PHE A 141 -0.20 10.96 -3.47
CA PHE A 141 -1.61 11.08 -3.11
C PHE A 141 -2.03 9.91 -2.20
N PHE A 142 -1.49 9.88 -0.97
CA PHE A 142 -2.01 9.01 0.08
C PHE A 142 -3.32 9.60 0.59
N LEU A 143 -4.40 8.79 0.57
CA LEU A 143 -5.76 9.22 0.88
C LEU A 143 -5.94 9.80 2.30
N PHE A 144 -4.95 9.57 3.18
CA PHE A 144 -5.03 9.83 4.62
C PHE A 144 -3.85 10.63 5.20
N ASP A 145 -3.11 11.41 4.41
CA ASP A 145 -2.15 12.37 4.97
C ASP A 145 -2.90 13.49 5.71
N GLY A 146 -3.24 13.19 6.96
CA GLY A 146 -3.90 14.08 7.89
C GLY A 146 -2.97 15.23 8.25
N ASN A 147 -3.25 16.39 7.67
CA ASN A 147 -2.74 17.68 8.10
C ASN A 147 -3.15 17.93 9.57
N GLY A 148 -2.32 17.46 10.49
CA GLY A 148 -2.44 17.62 11.93
C GLY A 148 -1.25 18.38 12.50
N SER A 149 -1.07 19.62 12.10
CA SER A 149 -0.21 20.58 12.80
C SER A 149 -1.06 21.65 13.48
N THR A 150 -1.42 21.38 14.73
CA THR A 150 -1.75 22.42 15.70
C THR A 150 -0.46 23.11 16.12
N SER A 151 -0.34 24.43 15.91
CA SER A 151 0.56 25.30 16.68
C SER A 151 0.06 26.74 16.66
N GLU A 152 -0.10 27.28 17.86
CA GLU A 152 -0.61 28.59 18.22
C GLU A 152 0.39 29.75 17.93
N GLN A 153 -0.19 30.95 17.81
CA GLN A 153 0.30 32.29 18.18
C GLN A 153 1.79 32.66 17.98
N SER A 154 2.00 33.67 17.13
CA SER A 154 2.79 34.87 17.52
C SER A 154 2.34 36.09 16.70
N SER A 155 1.55 36.96 17.34
CA SER A 155 1.29 38.31 16.86
C SER A 155 2.35 39.24 17.41
N THR A 156 3.30 39.66 16.58
CA THR A 156 4.19 40.80 16.84
C THR A 156 4.46 41.56 15.55
N GLY A 157 4.13 42.85 15.56
CA GLY A 157 4.88 43.90 14.86
C GLY A 157 4.36 44.32 13.49
N GLY A 158 3.69 45.47 13.45
CA GLY A 158 3.32 46.21 12.25
C GLY A 158 2.27 47.27 12.55
#